data_AF-A0A484DIR5-F1
#
_entry.id   AF-A0A484DIR5-F1
#
_cell.length_a   1.000
_cell.length_b   1.000
_cell.length_c   1.000
_cell.angle_alpha   90.00
_cell.angle_beta   90.00
_cell.angle_gamma   90.00
#
_symmetry.space_group_name_H-M   'P 1'
#
loop_
_entity.id
_entity.type
_entity.pdbx_description
1 polymer ?
#
loop_
_entity_poly.entity_id
_entity_poly.type
_entity_poly.pdbx_seq_one_letter_code
_entity_poly.pdbx_strand_id
1 'polypeptide(L)'
;MRLASSSTSSRSSSDTRRYRMRAPTSQVDETLFGSPKPISSQLDIRGNSASKAKNPSQKNQGETVVQIVTKDLIRNLRIPFKDPSGESIILPSAEFERITSTSRVVTKEQREALREAYHRKKEEEINAAEERKRQIYEADLSRKENQALTELEREARDRAQRLVERANALRMEQEDEIKKLNNLIMGAQCQATRDTQIQEKKQIQAELSEEEKRLDTMMEVERRKALETVEQIDELRKQQRIGGMQKIYDQIRQHLEEKQVQEVMKEMERQQIRENQEKMNLEDLKALEKKRDEQQRLLEEIKCINRETLRAKEQRREEEKLADMRDLEYIRKKMEREAEYEAEQRRIKKEKELEIARMRARQEKEKDYRAEQDELRARRNQEIADREWRRKQKELGEKKAKEEAMLRAARLEQVHGKEHFLSIEAGREKAEFERLLKVQQEAIIKLKEEEERQRQKAHRHAEVIRNQVKERELSAVAKRREIFKEADRLIEDARQRRARLDEIREKKLKELKATGLSEQYCSEVERKARACVL
;
A
#
# COMPACT_ATOMS: atom_id res chain seq x y z
N MET A 1 38.37 -13.59 -26.63
CA MET A 1 38.21 -13.34 -25.18
C MET A 1 36.72 -13.54 -24.90
N ARG A 2 36.22 -14.58 -24.20
CA ARG A 2 36.62 -15.24 -22.95
C ARG A 2 36.49 -14.33 -21.71
N LEU A 3 35.46 -14.63 -20.89
CA LEU A 3 35.34 -14.36 -19.45
C LEU A 3 35.22 -12.88 -19.00
N ALA A 4 34.63 -12.54 -17.85
CA ALA A 4 33.63 -13.22 -16.99
C ALA A 4 33.05 -12.20 -15.98
N SER A 5 32.06 -12.61 -15.18
CA SER A 5 31.57 -11.85 -14.03
C SER A 5 32.50 -11.94 -12.81
N SER A 6 32.59 -10.84 -12.05
CA SER A 6 33.38 -10.70 -10.81
C SER A 6 32.72 -9.60 -9.95
N SER A 7 32.05 -9.92 -8.83
CA SER A 7 32.59 -10.18 -7.47
C SER A 7 33.00 -8.89 -6.72
N THR A 8 32.46 -8.59 -5.54
CA THR A 8 33.05 -8.83 -4.18
C THR A 8 32.19 -8.07 -3.13
N SER A 9 32.27 -8.24 -1.80
CA SER A 9 32.86 -9.23 -0.86
C SER A 9 32.13 -9.12 0.50
N SER A 10 32.12 -10.12 1.39
CA SER A 10 33.07 -10.29 2.53
C SER A 10 32.30 -11.03 3.67
N ARG A 11 32.85 -11.66 4.72
CA ARG A 11 34.25 -11.90 5.18
C ARG A 11 34.29 -13.16 6.10
N SER A 12 35.50 -13.65 6.37
CA SER A 12 36.00 -14.50 7.50
C SER A 12 35.12 -14.74 8.75
N SER A 13 35.24 -15.83 9.54
CA SER A 13 36.00 -17.10 9.43
C SER A 13 35.83 -17.97 10.70
N SER A 14 35.82 -19.32 10.59
CA SER A 14 36.35 -20.24 11.62
C SER A 14 36.32 -21.70 11.12
N ASP A 15 37.34 -22.50 11.44
CA ASP A 15 37.46 -23.91 11.01
C ASP A 15 36.80 -24.87 12.02
N THR A 16 35.93 -25.76 11.54
CA THR A 16 35.55 -26.99 12.25
C THR A 16 35.50 -28.16 11.27
N ARG A 17 36.34 -29.17 11.51
CA ARG A 17 36.47 -30.36 10.64
C ARG A 17 35.16 -31.14 10.59
N ARG A 18 34.44 -31.08 9.46
CA ARG A 18 33.29 -31.96 9.17
C ARG A 18 33.63 -32.93 8.05
N TYR A 19 33.34 -34.22 8.27
CA TYR A 19 33.54 -35.27 7.29
C TYR A 19 32.60 -35.11 6.09
N ARG A 20 33.13 -35.36 4.89
CA ARG A 20 32.38 -35.31 3.63
C ARG A 20 31.71 -36.65 3.37
N MET A 21 30.38 -36.74 3.49
CA MET A 21 29.62 -37.91 3.02
C MET A 21 29.92 -38.16 1.53
N ARG A 22 30.15 -39.43 1.17
CA ARG A 22 30.38 -39.86 -0.22
C ARG A 22 29.20 -40.57 -0.88
N ALA A 23 28.22 -41.04 -0.10
CA ALA A 23 26.94 -41.57 -0.58
C ALA A 23 25.85 -41.32 0.46
N PRO A 24 24.56 -41.12 0.08
CA PRO A 24 23.47 -40.94 1.04
C PRO A 24 23.03 -42.24 1.74
N THR A 25 23.21 -43.39 1.08
CA THR A 25 22.68 -44.69 1.51
C THR A 25 23.71 -45.80 1.25
N SER A 26 24.54 -46.12 2.25
CA SER A 26 25.30 -47.37 2.25
C SER A 26 24.43 -48.49 2.80
N GLN A 27 23.80 -49.25 1.90
CA GLN A 27 22.99 -50.40 2.28
C GLN A 27 23.91 -51.59 2.61
N VAL A 28 24.41 -51.60 3.85
CA VAL A 28 25.17 -52.72 4.43
C VAL A 28 24.17 -53.73 4.98
N ASP A 29 24.30 -55.00 4.57
CA ASP A 29 23.46 -56.07 5.06
C ASP A 29 23.97 -56.58 6.43
N GLU A 30 23.42 -56.02 7.50
CA GLU A 30 23.81 -56.36 8.88
C GLU A 30 23.34 -57.77 9.31
N THR A 31 22.65 -58.54 8.46
CA THR A 31 22.34 -59.95 8.77
C THR A 31 23.56 -60.87 8.76
N LEU A 32 24.70 -60.41 8.22
CA LEU A 32 25.91 -61.23 8.05
C LEU A 32 26.80 -61.36 9.30
N PHE A 33 26.62 -60.49 10.32
CA PHE A 33 27.50 -60.45 11.50
C PHE A 33 26.70 -60.41 12.82
N GLY A 34 26.35 -61.59 13.33
CA GLY A 34 25.69 -61.74 14.63
C GLY A 34 26.53 -61.21 15.79
N SER A 35 25.98 -60.29 16.57
CA SER A 35 26.62 -59.67 17.75
C SER A 35 25.92 -60.06 19.07
N PRO A 36 26.63 -60.08 20.23
CA PRO A 36 26.17 -60.76 21.44
C PRO A 36 25.37 -59.88 22.42
N LYS A 37 24.64 -60.54 23.35
CA LYS A 37 23.95 -59.92 24.50
C LYS A 37 24.69 -60.14 25.82
N PRO A 38 24.63 -59.15 26.73
CA PRO A 38 24.33 -59.32 28.16
C PRO A 38 22.83 -58.97 28.42
N ILE A 39 22.03 -59.63 29.27
CA ILE A 39 22.15 -59.83 30.74
C ILE A 39 22.02 -58.47 31.47
N SER A 40 21.06 -58.20 32.38
CA SER A 40 20.09 -59.01 33.16
C SER A 40 18.66 -58.37 33.14
N SER A 41 17.62 -58.77 33.88
CA SER A 41 17.41 -59.72 35.01
C SER A 41 15.95 -60.24 35.08
N GLN A 42 15.77 -61.50 35.52
CA GLN A 42 14.65 -62.15 36.26
C GLN A 42 13.24 -61.48 36.24
N LEU A 43 12.15 -62.21 36.01
CA LEU A 43 11.72 -63.39 36.78
C LEU A 43 11.00 -64.49 35.96
N ASP A 44 10.91 -65.67 36.57
CA ASP A 44 10.53 -66.95 35.98
C ASP A 44 9.03 -67.17 35.75
N ILE A 45 8.68 -68.02 34.77
CA ILE A 45 8.08 -69.35 35.01
C ILE A 45 7.97 -70.15 33.69
N ARG A 46 8.39 -71.43 33.78
CA ARG A 46 8.12 -72.62 32.95
C ARG A 46 7.55 -72.45 31.52
N GLY A 47 8.09 -73.13 30.50
CA GLY A 47 9.20 -74.07 30.52
C GLY A 47 9.20 -74.97 29.28
N ASN A 48 10.24 -74.85 28.45
CA ASN A 48 10.39 -75.62 27.22
C ASN A 48 11.27 -76.86 27.49
N SER A 49 10.84 -78.05 27.10
CA SER A 49 11.73 -79.22 27.08
C SER A 49 11.33 -80.22 25.99
N ALA A 50 11.96 -80.10 24.82
CA ALA A 50 11.94 -81.16 23.82
C ALA A 50 12.76 -82.36 24.37
N SER A 51 12.08 -83.41 24.77
CA SER A 51 12.72 -84.61 25.31
C SER A 51 13.35 -85.45 24.20
N LYS A 52 14.64 -85.79 24.37
CA LYS A 52 15.36 -86.75 23.54
C LYS A 52 14.57 -88.05 23.40
N ALA A 53 14.59 -88.64 22.20
CA ALA A 53 14.18 -90.01 22.00
C ALA A 53 14.97 -90.95 22.92
N LYS A 54 14.23 -91.73 23.73
CA LYS A 54 14.69 -92.94 24.42
C LYS A 54 13.57 -93.95 24.35
N ASN A 55 13.90 -95.18 23.96
CA ASN A 55 12.94 -96.27 23.86
C ASN A 55 12.36 -96.57 25.25
N PRO A 56 11.02 -96.51 25.45
CA PRO A 56 10.40 -97.17 26.58
C PRO A 56 10.44 -98.67 26.34
N SER A 57 11.06 -99.42 27.24
CA SER A 57 11.03 -100.88 27.22
C SER A 57 9.60 -101.40 27.32
N GLN A 58 9.24 -102.41 26.53
CA GLN A 58 8.04 -103.20 26.77
C GLN A 58 8.11 -103.80 28.19
N LYS A 59 7.23 -103.33 29.08
CA LYS A 59 6.96 -103.96 30.37
C LYS A 59 5.52 -104.42 30.38
N ASN A 60 5.37 -105.75 30.37
CA ASN A 60 4.23 -106.55 30.81
C ASN A 60 2.88 -105.81 30.91
N GLN A 61 2.06 -105.92 29.86
CA GLN A 61 0.61 -105.87 30.06
C GLN A 61 0.23 -107.07 30.95
N GLY A 62 -0.48 -106.82 32.05
CA GLY A 62 -0.89 -107.87 32.98
C GLY A 62 -1.92 -108.82 32.36
N GLU A 63 -1.97 -110.08 32.81
CA GLU A 63 -2.93 -111.02 32.24
C GLU A 63 -4.36 -110.68 32.69
N THR A 64 -5.30 -110.69 31.75
CA THR A 64 -6.73 -110.62 32.06
C THR A 64 -7.18 -111.91 32.73
N VAL A 65 -7.28 -111.88 34.06
CA VAL A 65 -7.90 -112.93 34.85
C VAL A 65 -9.42 -112.73 34.82
N VAL A 66 -10.12 -113.65 34.17
CA VAL A 66 -11.59 -113.69 34.23
C VAL A 66 -11.98 -114.62 35.39
N GLN A 67 -12.71 -114.08 36.36
CA GLN A 67 -13.36 -114.87 37.40
C GLN A 67 -14.61 -115.53 36.84
N ILE A 68 -14.65 -116.86 36.83
CA ILE A 68 -15.87 -117.62 36.56
C ILE A 68 -16.40 -118.17 37.88
N VAL A 69 -17.63 -117.80 38.21
CA VAL A 69 -18.36 -118.24 39.40
C VAL A 69 -19.36 -119.32 38.98
N THR A 70 -19.13 -120.56 39.41
CA THR A 70 -20.17 -121.60 39.43
C THR A 70 -20.44 -122.01 40.87
N LYS A 71 -21.58 -122.66 41.14
CA LYS A 71 -22.25 -122.61 42.45
C LYS A 71 -21.41 -123.02 43.67
N ASP A 72 -20.43 -123.92 43.49
CA ASP A 72 -19.65 -124.46 44.62
C ASP A 72 -18.16 -124.06 44.63
N LEU A 73 -17.61 -123.46 43.57
CA LEU A 73 -16.22 -122.94 43.53
C LEU A 73 -16.03 -121.80 42.50
N ILE A 74 -15.29 -120.77 42.90
CA ILE A 74 -14.78 -119.72 42.00
C ILE A 74 -13.50 -120.20 41.32
N ARG A 75 -13.35 -119.98 40.01
CA ARG A 75 -12.12 -120.30 39.26
C ARG A 75 -11.59 -119.08 38.51
N ASN A 76 -10.28 -118.85 38.63
CA ASN A 76 -9.54 -117.81 37.92
C ASN A 76 -8.94 -118.40 36.65
N LEU A 77 -9.41 -117.97 35.47
CA LEU A 77 -8.80 -118.33 34.19
C LEU A 77 -7.98 -117.16 33.64
N ARG A 78 -6.70 -117.41 33.34
CA ARG A 78 -5.87 -116.55 32.49
C ARG A 78 -6.09 -116.96 31.03
N ILE A 79 -6.44 -116.01 30.18
CA ILE A 79 -6.52 -116.21 28.72
C ILE A 79 -5.28 -115.53 28.09
N PRO A 80 -4.32 -116.28 27.52
CA PRO A 80 -3.19 -115.68 26.83
C PRO A 80 -3.66 -115.02 25.52
N PHE A 81 -3.59 -113.68 25.44
CA PHE A 81 -3.90 -112.93 24.23
C PHE A 81 -2.78 -113.09 23.18
N LYS A 82 -2.83 -114.21 22.44
CA LYS A 82 -2.05 -114.45 21.22
C LYS A 82 -2.91 -115.17 20.20
N ASP A 83 -3.59 -114.41 19.35
CA ASP A 83 -4.25 -114.98 18.18
C ASP A 83 -3.20 -115.57 17.21
N PRO A 84 -3.47 -116.69 16.52
CA PRO A 84 -2.40 -117.59 16.09
C PRO A 84 -1.71 -117.22 14.77
N SER A 85 -2.10 -116.11 14.13
CA SER A 85 -1.72 -115.77 12.75
C SER A 85 -0.66 -114.67 12.62
N GLY A 86 -0.36 -113.90 13.66
CA GLY A 86 0.81 -113.00 13.73
C GLY A 86 0.86 -111.78 12.79
N GLU A 87 -0.02 -111.65 11.79
CA GLU A 87 0.10 -110.67 10.69
C GLU A 87 -0.91 -109.49 10.74
N SER A 88 -1.69 -109.34 11.80
CA SER A 88 -2.69 -108.26 11.96
C SER A 88 -2.20 -107.11 12.86
N ILE A 89 -1.94 -105.93 12.26
CA ILE A 89 -1.63 -104.70 12.99
C ILE A 89 -2.92 -103.88 13.19
N ILE A 90 -3.35 -103.71 14.44
CA ILE A 90 -4.51 -102.87 14.78
C ILE A 90 -4.06 -101.40 14.85
N LEU A 91 -4.35 -100.60 13.82
CA LEU A 91 -4.08 -99.16 13.84
C LEU A 91 -5.16 -98.38 14.61
N PRO A 92 -4.80 -97.44 15.50
CA PRO A 92 -5.75 -96.49 16.09
C PRO A 92 -6.37 -95.57 15.03
N SER A 93 -7.65 -95.21 15.17
CA SER A 93 -8.38 -94.37 14.21
C SER A 93 -7.68 -93.05 13.90
N ALA A 94 -7.13 -92.37 14.91
CA ALA A 94 -6.39 -91.12 14.71
C ALA A 94 -5.07 -91.31 13.92
N GLU A 95 -4.43 -92.48 14.00
CA GLU A 95 -3.26 -92.80 13.17
C GLU A 95 -3.69 -93.24 11.76
N PHE A 96 -4.81 -93.95 11.62
CA PHE A 96 -5.41 -94.25 10.32
C PHE A 96 -5.86 -92.99 9.58
N GLU A 97 -6.45 -92.02 10.28
CA GLU A 97 -6.81 -90.70 9.74
C GLU A 97 -5.56 -89.85 9.43
N ARG A 98 -4.51 -89.89 10.27
CA ARG A 98 -3.23 -89.25 9.96
C ARG A 98 -2.57 -89.88 8.73
N ILE A 99 -2.60 -91.20 8.59
CA ILE A 99 -2.01 -91.91 7.46
C ILE A 99 -2.83 -91.71 6.20
N THR A 100 -4.17 -91.77 6.23
CA THR A 100 -5.00 -91.50 5.06
C THR A 100 -4.95 -90.03 4.63
N SER A 101 -4.90 -89.06 5.55
CA SER A 101 -4.74 -87.64 5.21
C SER A 101 -3.34 -87.28 4.69
N THR A 102 -2.28 -87.95 5.15
CA THR A 102 -0.90 -87.73 4.64
C THR A 102 -0.56 -88.55 3.38
N SER A 103 -1.15 -89.73 3.19
CA SER A 103 -1.02 -90.54 1.97
C SER A 103 -1.93 -90.07 0.83
N ARG A 104 -3.01 -89.33 1.13
CA ARG A 104 -3.80 -88.61 0.13
C ARG A 104 -2.89 -87.60 -0.58
N VAL A 105 -2.46 -87.95 -1.79
CA VAL A 105 -1.64 -87.10 -2.66
C VAL A 105 -2.46 -85.88 -3.09
N VAL A 106 -2.38 -84.82 -2.29
CA VAL A 106 -3.00 -83.52 -2.57
C VAL A 106 -2.56 -83.03 -3.95
N THR A 107 -3.52 -82.76 -4.84
CA THR A 107 -3.23 -82.30 -6.21
C THR A 107 -2.50 -80.96 -6.21
N LYS A 108 -1.83 -80.60 -7.31
CA LYS A 108 -1.11 -79.31 -7.42
C LYS A 108 -2.03 -78.14 -7.07
N GLU A 109 -3.20 -78.11 -7.72
CA GLU A 109 -4.30 -77.16 -7.47
C GLU A 109 -4.71 -77.08 -6.00
N GLN A 110 -4.87 -78.21 -5.30
CA GLN A 110 -5.24 -78.22 -3.89
C GLN A 110 -4.09 -77.75 -2.97
N ARG A 111 -2.82 -77.98 -3.36
CA ARG A 111 -1.65 -77.41 -2.65
C ARG A 111 -1.52 -75.91 -2.90
N GLU A 112 -1.82 -75.46 -4.11
CA GLU A 112 -1.84 -74.04 -4.49
C GLU A 112 -2.99 -73.31 -3.79
N ALA A 113 -4.22 -73.84 -3.80
CA ALA A 113 -5.35 -73.28 -3.06
C ALA A 113 -5.12 -73.22 -1.53
N LEU A 114 -4.47 -74.23 -0.93
CA LEU A 114 -4.10 -74.19 0.50
C LEU A 114 -3.01 -73.15 0.79
N ARG A 115 -2.05 -72.96 -0.14
CA ARG A 115 -1.05 -71.89 -0.03
C ARG A 115 -1.72 -70.52 -0.17
N GLU A 116 -2.58 -70.31 -1.16
CA GLU A 116 -3.33 -69.07 -1.34
C GLU A 116 -4.20 -68.76 -0.12
N ALA A 117 -4.92 -69.73 0.43
CA ALA A 117 -5.72 -69.53 1.65
C ALA A 117 -4.84 -69.16 2.87
N TYR A 118 -3.61 -69.69 2.96
CA TYR A 118 -2.65 -69.31 3.99
C TYR A 118 -2.04 -67.91 3.74
N HIS A 119 -1.73 -67.57 2.48
CA HIS A 119 -1.24 -66.25 2.09
C HIS A 119 -2.30 -65.17 2.34
N ARG A 120 -3.56 -65.37 1.91
CA ARG A 120 -4.67 -64.44 2.14
C ARG A 120 -4.91 -64.20 3.63
N LYS A 121 -4.93 -65.25 4.47
CA LYS A 121 -5.02 -65.09 5.93
C LYS A 121 -3.85 -64.31 6.52
N LYS A 122 -2.62 -64.54 6.03
CA LYS A 122 -1.44 -63.78 6.45
C LYS A 122 -1.51 -62.32 5.99
N GLU A 123 -2.05 -62.06 4.80
CA GLU A 123 -2.29 -60.71 4.28
C GLU A 123 -3.41 -60.00 5.08
N GLU A 124 -4.49 -60.70 5.45
CA GLU A 124 -5.52 -60.22 6.37
C GLU A 124 -4.94 -59.88 7.75
N GLU A 125 -4.09 -60.74 8.33
CA GLU A 125 -3.37 -60.50 9.59
C GLU A 125 -2.41 -59.30 9.50
N ILE A 126 -1.70 -59.14 8.37
CA ILE A 126 -0.81 -58.00 8.11
C ILE A 126 -1.61 -56.71 7.95
N ASN A 127 -2.69 -56.73 7.16
CA ASN A 127 -3.57 -55.58 6.95
C ASN A 127 -4.22 -55.14 8.25
N ALA A 128 -4.77 -56.08 9.05
CA ALA A 128 -5.31 -55.77 10.37
C ALA A 128 -4.22 -55.29 11.37
N ALA A 129 -2.94 -55.65 11.18
CA ALA A 129 -1.84 -55.08 11.94
C ALA A 129 -1.42 -53.68 11.43
N GLU A 130 -1.52 -53.41 10.13
CA GLU A 130 -1.31 -52.08 9.55
C GLU A 130 -2.42 -51.10 9.92
N GLU A 131 -3.69 -51.51 9.86
CA GLU A 131 -4.84 -50.69 10.28
C GLU A 131 -4.72 -50.29 11.75
N ARG A 132 -4.36 -51.23 12.63
CA ARG A 132 -4.05 -50.91 14.04
C ARG A 132 -2.86 -49.97 14.17
N LYS A 133 -1.80 -50.10 13.36
CA LYS A 133 -0.68 -49.14 13.33
C LYS A 133 -1.12 -47.75 12.86
N ARG A 134 -1.98 -47.66 11.84
CA ARG A 134 -2.54 -46.41 11.31
C ARG A 134 -3.42 -45.72 12.35
N GLN A 135 -4.34 -46.45 12.97
CA GLN A 135 -5.18 -45.97 14.08
C GLN A 135 -4.36 -45.50 15.28
N ILE A 136 -3.31 -46.24 15.67
CA ILE A 136 -2.38 -45.81 16.72
C ILE A 136 -1.63 -44.53 16.29
N TYR A 137 -1.16 -44.45 15.05
CA TYR A 137 -0.45 -43.28 14.52
C TYR A 137 -1.35 -42.03 14.43
N GLU A 138 -2.61 -42.18 14.02
CA GLU A 138 -3.65 -41.14 14.01
C GLU A 138 -4.03 -40.70 15.43
N ALA A 139 -4.13 -41.65 16.37
CA ALA A 139 -4.30 -41.34 17.80
C ALA A 139 -3.08 -40.60 18.38
N ASP A 140 -1.87 -40.95 17.95
CA ASP A 140 -0.63 -40.33 18.44
C ASP A 140 -0.35 -38.97 17.77
N LEU A 141 -0.82 -38.75 16.54
CA LEU A 141 -0.86 -37.44 15.88
C LEU A 141 -1.89 -36.52 16.55
N SER A 142 -3.15 -36.96 16.67
CA SER A 142 -4.19 -36.18 17.34
C SER A 142 -3.86 -35.93 18.83
N ARG A 143 -3.12 -36.82 19.51
CA ARG A 143 -2.59 -36.57 20.86
C ARG A 143 -1.44 -35.55 20.91
N LYS A 144 -0.70 -35.34 19.81
CA LYS A 144 0.30 -34.27 19.66
C LYS A 144 -0.34 -32.93 19.29
N GLU A 145 -1.37 -32.95 18.46
CA GLU A 145 -2.13 -31.76 18.06
C GLU A 145 -3.01 -31.23 19.20
N ASN A 146 -3.61 -32.12 20.00
CA ASN A 146 -4.41 -31.78 21.19
C ASN A 146 -3.58 -31.70 22.49
N GLN A 147 -2.25 -31.63 22.42
CA GLN A 147 -1.44 -31.33 23.60
C GLN A 147 -1.72 -29.88 24.06
N ALA A 148 -2.27 -29.76 25.26
CA ALA A 148 -2.58 -28.46 25.85
C ALA A 148 -1.30 -27.64 26.03
N LEU A 149 -1.24 -26.49 25.36
CA LEU A 149 -0.07 -25.61 25.33
C LEU A 149 0.41 -25.26 26.73
N THR A 150 1.72 -25.41 26.93
CA THR A 150 2.44 -25.00 28.14
C THR A 150 2.18 -23.52 28.41
N GLU A 151 2.16 -23.10 29.67
CA GLU A 151 1.94 -21.69 30.04
C GLU A 151 2.97 -20.76 29.38
N LEU A 152 4.23 -21.19 29.31
CA LEU A 152 5.29 -20.51 28.56
C LEU A 152 5.02 -20.39 27.05
N GLU A 153 4.35 -21.38 26.44
CA GLU A 153 3.98 -21.37 25.03
C GLU A 153 2.75 -20.49 24.77
N ARG A 154 1.80 -20.43 25.72
CA ARG A 154 0.71 -19.45 25.71
C ARG A 154 1.26 -18.04 25.83
N GLU A 155 2.11 -17.78 26.81
CA GLU A 155 2.78 -16.47 26.93
C GLU A 155 3.61 -16.11 25.70
N ALA A 156 4.33 -17.07 25.10
CA ALA A 156 5.06 -16.82 23.85
C ALA A 156 4.11 -16.48 22.69
N ARG A 157 2.96 -17.15 22.58
CA ARG A 157 1.90 -16.85 21.59
C ARG A 157 1.28 -15.48 21.84
N ASP A 158 0.92 -15.14 23.07
CA ASP A 158 0.40 -13.83 23.46
C ASP A 158 1.38 -12.71 23.14
N ARG A 159 2.66 -12.88 23.49
CA ARG A 159 3.73 -11.92 23.17
C ARG A 159 3.90 -11.77 21.65
N ALA A 160 3.84 -12.88 20.89
CA ALA A 160 3.90 -12.85 19.44
C ALA A 160 2.66 -12.19 18.80
N GLN A 161 1.46 -12.45 19.32
CA GLN A 161 0.22 -11.81 18.90
C GLN A 161 0.29 -10.30 19.14
N ARG A 162 0.66 -9.84 20.34
CA ARG A 162 0.84 -8.41 20.66
C ARG A 162 1.89 -7.75 19.76
N LEU A 163 2.94 -8.46 19.36
CA LEU A 163 3.93 -7.97 18.39
C LEU A 163 3.35 -7.85 16.97
N VAL A 164 2.56 -8.83 16.53
CA VAL A 164 1.86 -8.81 15.22
C VAL A 164 0.78 -7.73 15.19
N GLU A 165 -0.01 -7.59 16.25
CA GLU A 165 -1.02 -6.54 16.43
C GLU A 165 -0.37 -5.14 16.40
N ARG A 166 0.73 -4.94 17.15
CA ARG A 166 1.48 -3.69 17.13
C ARG A 166 2.09 -3.39 15.76
N ALA A 167 2.64 -4.40 15.08
CA ALA A 167 3.16 -4.24 13.72
C ALA A 167 2.06 -3.92 12.71
N ASN A 168 0.89 -4.55 12.83
CA ASN A 168 -0.28 -4.26 12.01
C ASN A 168 -0.80 -2.85 12.28
N ALA A 169 -0.97 -2.44 13.54
CA ALA A 169 -1.37 -1.09 13.92
C ALA A 169 -0.42 -0.03 13.31
N LEU A 170 0.90 -0.21 13.46
CA LEU A 170 1.89 0.68 12.84
C LEU A 170 1.81 0.71 11.31
N ARG A 171 1.48 -0.40 10.65
CA ARG A 171 1.24 -0.44 9.20
C ARG A 171 -0.05 0.29 8.79
N MET A 172 -1.10 0.25 9.61
CA MET A 172 -2.34 0.99 9.33
C MET A 172 -2.16 2.49 9.59
N GLU A 173 -1.46 2.90 10.65
CA GLU A 173 -1.09 4.32 10.88
C GLU A 173 -0.16 4.88 9.77
N GLN A 174 0.49 4.00 9.00
CA GLN A 174 1.26 4.36 7.80
C GLN A 174 0.42 4.52 6.53
N GLU A 175 -0.88 4.20 6.52
CA GLU A 175 -1.77 4.48 5.40
C GLU A 175 -2.08 5.98 5.32
N ASP A 176 -1.93 6.59 4.13
CA ASP A 176 -2.01 8.05 3.97
C ASP A 176 -3.38 8.64 4.32
N GLU A 177 -4.44 7.84 4.21
CA GLU A 177 -5.80 8.22 4.62
C GLU A 177 -5.93 8.31 6.15
N ILE A 178 -5.26 7.41 6.89
CA ILE A 178 -5.20 7.45 8.35
C ILE A 178 -4.29 8.58 8.82
N LYS A 179 -3.16 8.85 8.14
CA LYS A 179 -2.36 10.07 8.40
C LYS A 179 -3.18 11.36 8.22
N LYS A 180 -3.98 11.46 7.16
CA LYS A 180 -4.89 12.60 6.94
C LYS A 180 -5.92 12.71 8.07
N LEU A 181 -6.52 11.60 8.50
CA LEU A 181 -7.44 11.58 9.63
C LEU A 181 -6.76 12.02 10.93
N ASN A 182 -5.57 11.50 11.24
CA ASN A 182 -4.80 11.87 12.42
C ASN A 182 -4.45 13.38 12.41
N ASN A 183 -4.10 13.94 11.25
CA ASN A 183 -3.88 15.38 11.11
C ASN A 183 -5.15 16.21 11.37
N LEU A 184 -6.33 15.73 10.97
CA LEU A 184 -7.62 16.36 11.30
C LEU A 184 -7.96 16.25 12.79
N ILE A 185 -7.67 15.10 13.41
CA ILE A 185 -7.84 14.84 14.86
C ILE A 185 -6.94 15.79 15.68
N MET A 186 -5.65 15.88 15.35
CA MET A 186 -4.72 16.82 15.99
C MET A 186 -5.15 18.27 15.77
N GLY A 187 -5.63 18.61 14.57
CA GLY A 187 -6.17 19.94 14.27
C GLY A 187 -7.36 20.31 15.16
N ALA A 188 -8.31 19.39 15.33
CA ALA A 188 -9.46 19.56 16.21
C ALA A 188 -9.08 19.69 17.70
N GLN A 189 -8.11 18.90 18.17
CA GLN A 189 -7.56 19.02 19.52
C GLN A 189 -6.91 20.41 19.73
N CYS A 190 -6.08 20.86 18.79
CA CYS A 190 -5.47 22.20 18.83
C CYS A 190 -6.51 23.33 18.79
N GLN A 191 -7.63 23.16 18.08
CA GLN A 191 -8.74 24.12 18.10
C GLN A 191 -9.41 24.17 19.47
N ALA A 192 -9.77 23.02 20.06
CA ALA A 192 -10.36 22.96 21.39
C ALA A 192 -9.45 23.58 22.47
N THR A 193 -8.14 23.26 22.47
CA THR A 193 -7.16 23.86 23.38
C THR A 193 -6.99 25.37 23.17
N ARG A 194 -7.10 25.86 21.93
CA ARG A 194 -7.06 27.29 21.64
C ARG A 194 -8.30 28.00 22.16
N ASP A 195 -9.48 27.39 22.01
CA ASP A 195 -10.73 28.00 22.42
C ASP A 195 -10.91 28.01 23.94
N THR A 196 -10.34 27.05 24.69
CA THR A 196 -10.22 27.14 26.16
C THR A 196 -9.24 28.25 26.56
N GLN A 197 -8.06 28.34 25.94
CA GLN A 197 -7.10 29.43 26.19
C GLN A 197 -7.69 30.84 25.90
N ILE A 198 -8.58 30.95 24.90
CA ILE A 198 -9.31 32.20 24.62
C ILE A 198 -10.34 32.51 25.70
N GLN A 199 -10.96 31.51 26.34
CA GLN A 199 -11.87 31.69 27.46
C GLN A 199 -11.09 32.07 28.75
N GLU A 200 -10.02 31.36 29.07
CA GLU A 200 -9.08 31.66 30.16
C GLU A 200 -8.57 33.10 30.06
N LYS A 201 -8.08 33.51 28.88
CA LYS A 201 -7.60 34.88 28.65
C LYS A 201 -8.70 35.94 28.84
N LYS A 202 -9.95 35.65 28.49
CA LYS A 202 -11.08 36.57 28.70
C LYS A 202 -11.45 36.68 30.18
N GLN A 203 -11.36 35.58 30.94
CA GLN A 203 -11.57 35.58 32.39
C GLN A 203 -10.49 36.42 33.08
N ILE A 204 -9.21 36.14 32.80
CA ILE A 204 -8.07 36.92 33.31
C ILE A 204 -8.20 38.41 32.95
N GLN A 205 -8.64 38.74 31.73
CA GLN A 205 -8.84 40.15 31.33
C GLN A 205 -10.02 40.81 32.08
N ALA A 206 -11.09 40.06 32.39
CA ALA A 206 -12.19 40.58 33.19
C ALA A 206 -11.73 40.86 34.64
N GLU A 207 -11.09 39.87 35.28
CA GLU A 207 -10.52 39.95 36.63
C GLU A 207 -9.52 41.11 36.77
N LEU A 208 -8.58 41.26 35.83
CA LEU A 208 -7.67 42.40 35.77
C LEU A 208 -8.44 43.73 35.70
N SER A 209 -9.47 43.82 34.84
CA SER A 209 -10.26 45.04 34.73
C SER A 209 -11.08 45.35 36.00
N GLU A 210 -11.39 44.36 36.84
CA GLU A 210 -12.09 44.55 38.11
C GLU A 210 -11.14 45.04 39.21
N GLU A 211 -9.93 44.48 39.28
CA GLU A 211 -8.90 44.97 40.20
C GLU A 211 -8.34 46.34 39.78
N GLU A 212 -8.25 46.66 38.49
CA GLU A 212 -7.97 48.01 37.98
C GLU A 212 -9.02 49.02 38.48
N LYS A 213 -10.31 48.74 38.29
CA LYS A 213 -11.41 49.59 38.83
C LYS A 213 -11.32 49.75 40.35
N ARG A 214 -10.95 48.68 41.08
CA ARG A 214 -10.77 48.72 42.53
C ARG A 214 -9.62 49.65 42.92
N LEU A 215 -8.46 49.54 42.26
CA LEU A 215 -7.32 50.44 42.46
C LEU A 215 -7.69 51.89 42.16
N ASP A 216 -8.40 52.15 41.05
CA ASP A 216 -8.90 53.49 40.71
C ASP A 216 -9.81 54.07 41.80
N THR A 217 -10.75 53.29 42.35
CA THR A 217 -11.59 53.76 43.45
C THR A 217 -10.81 54.07 44.74
N MET A 218 -9.73 53.33 45.03
CA MET A 218 -8.85 53.65 46.15
C MET A 218 -8.04 54.94 45.89
N MET A 219 -7.48 55.11 44.68
CA MET A 219 -6.80 56.33 44.28
C MET A 219 -7.74 57.55 44.28
N GLU A 220 -9.00 57.40 43.88
CA GLU A 220 -10.01 58.46 44.03
C GLU A 220 -10.25 58.85 45.49
N VAL A 221 -10.34 57.87 46.40
CA VAL A 221 -10.52 58.10 47.83
C VAL A 221 -9.30 58.80 48.44
N GLU A 222 -8.09 58.42 48.04
CA GLU A 222 -6.86 59.13 48.45
C GLU A 222 -6.79 60.55 47.88
N ARG A 223 -7.18 60.74 46.61
CA ARG A 223 -7.29 62.07 45.98
C ARG A 223 -8.31 62.97 46.67
N ARG A 224 -9.47 62.42 47.10
CA ARG A 224 -10.48 63.15 47.89
C ARG A 224 -9.92 63.57 49.24
N LYS A 225 -9.33 62.64 50.01
CA LYS A 225 -8.64 62.95 51.28
C LYS A 225 -7.55 64.01 51.12
N ALA A 226 -6.76 63.95 50.06
CA ALA A 226 -5.73 64.95 49.77
C ALA A 226 -6.35 66.34 49.56
N LEU A 227 -7.42 66.45 48.77
CA LEU A 227 -8.17 67.70 48.61
C LEU A 227 -8.79 68.19 49.92
N GLU A 228 -9.43 67.32 50.70
CA GLU A 228 -9.97 67.64 52.03
C GLU A 228 -8.89 68.23 52.96
N THR A 229 -7.66 67.68 52.97
CA THR A 229 -6.55 68.26 53.76
C THR A 229 -6.07 69.61 53.24
N VAL A 230 -6.08 69.85 51.92
CA VAL A 230 -5.75 71.15 51.33
C VAL A 230 -6.82 72.19 51.65
N GLU A 231 -8.10 71.81 51.58
CA GLU A 231 -9.22 72.65 51.97
C GLU A 231 -9.14 73.03 53.45
N GLN A 232 -8.86 72.08 54.36
CA GLN A 232 -8.61 72.35 55.78
C GLN A 232 -7.42 73.31 56.00
N ILE A 233 -6.31 73.13 55.27
CA ILE A 233 -5.16 74.05 55.34
C ILE A 233 -5.54 75.46 54.86
N ASP A 234 -6.32 75.59 53.79
CA ASP A 234 -6.76 76.89 53.30
C ASP A 234 -7.87 77.51 54.14
N GLU A 235 -8.68 76.73 54.87
CA GLU A 235 -9.56 77.21 55.93
C GLU A 235 -8.79 77.75 57.13
N LEU A 236 -7.77 77.03 57.61
CA LEU A 236 -6.87 77.53 58.66
C LEU A 236 -6.17 78.82 58.20
N ARG A 237 -5.75 78.92 56.93
CA ARG A 237 -5.22 80.18 56.35
C ARG A 237 -6.28 81.28 56.23
N LYS A 238 -7.55 80.96 55.92
CA LYS A 238 -8.67 81.94 55.96
C LYS A 238 -8.85 82.46 57.39
N GLN A 239 -8.90 81.57 58.39
CA GLN A 239 -9.03 81.92 59.81
C GLN A 239 -7.85 82.78 60.29
N GLN A 240 -6.61 82.43 59.93
CA GLN A 240 -5.42 83.22 60.23
C GLN A 240 -5.46 84.62 59.58
N ARG A 241 -5.91 84.72 58.31
CA ARG A 241 -6.14 86.02 57.66
C ARG A 241 -7.21 86.86 58.35
N ILE A 242 -8.32 86.24 58.78
CA ILE A 242 -9.39 86.92 59.53
C ILE A 242 -8.89 87.40 60.89
N GLY A 243 -8.15 86.56 61.64
CA GLY A 243 -7.54 86.95 62.92
C GLY A 243 -6.45 88.03 62.78
N GLY A 244 -5.69 88.02 61.70
CA GLY A 244 -4.76 89.10 61.35
C GLY A 244 -5.48 90.41 61.01
N MET A 245 -6.56 90.33 60.21
CA MET A 245 -7.42 91.47 59.88
C MET A 245 -8.08 92.06 61.13
N GLN A 246 -8.58 91.23 62.06
CA GLN A 246 -9.13 91.67 63.34
C GLN A 246 -8.09 92.43 64.16
N LYS A 247 -6.87 91.91 64.31
CA LYS A 247 -5.77 92.62 64.98
C LYS A 247 -5.44 93.97 64.33
N ILE A 248 -5.52 94.07 63.00
CA ILE A 248 -5.34 95.35 62.29
C ILE A 248 -6.51 96.31 62.57
N TYR A 249 -7.75 95.83 62.61
CA TYR A 249 -8.89 96.66 63.04
C TYR A 249 -8.77 97.12 64.49
N ASP A 250 -8.21 96.30 65.38
CA ASP A 250 -7.98 96.65 66.78
C ASP A 250 -6.85 97.67 66.93
N GLN A 251 -5.76 97.51 66.17
CA GLN A 251 -4.69 98.52 66.05
C GLN A 251 -5.19 99.84 65.45
N ILE A 252 -6.09 99.80 64.45
CA ILE A 252 -6.70 101.01 63.88
C ILE A 252 -7.61 101.68 64.92
N ARG A 253 -8.36 100.92 65.72
CA ARG A 253 -9.16 101.48 66.84
C ARG A 253 -8.27 102.11 67.90
N GLN A 254 -7.23 101.42 68.36
CA GLN A 254 -6.23 101.95 69.28
C GLN A 254 -5.56 103.22 68.74
N HIS A 255 -5.14 103.25 67.47
CA HIS A 255 -4.59 104.47 66.85
C HIS A 255 -5.62 105.58 66.63
N LEU A 256 -6.92 105.29 66.57
CA LEU A 256 -7.98 106.30 66.54
C LEU A 256 -8.23 106.87 67.95
N GLU A 257 -8.21 106.03 68.98
CA GLU A 257 -8.29 106.42 70.39
C GLU A 257 -7.06 107.26 70.80
N GLU A 258 -5.85 106.82 70.44
CA GLU A 258 -4.60 107.59 70.58
C GLU A 258 -4.66 108.93 69.83
N LYS A 259 -5.24 108.97 68.62
CA LYS A 259 -5.42 110.23 67.88
C LYS A 259 -6.40 111.15 68.56
N GLN A 260 -7.52 110.65 69.09
CA GLN A 260 -8.47 111.44 69.86
C GLN A 260 -7.80 112.01 71.12
N VAL A 261 -7.02 111.21 71.86
CA VAL A 261 -6.23 111.69 72.98
C VAL A 261 -5.19 112.74 72.54
N GLN A 262 -4.48 112.53 71.43
CA GLN A 262 -3.55 113.53 70.90
C GLN A 262 -4.24 114.80 70.40
N GLU A 263 -5.46 114.73 69.88
CA GLU A 263 -6.23 115.90 69.47
C GLU A 263 -6.74 116.67 70.68
N VAL A 264 -7.22 115.99 71.73
CA VAL A 264 -7.53 116.61 73.04
C VAL A 264 -6.29 117.28 73.64
N MET A 265 -5.12 116.61 73.64
CA MET A 265 -3.87 117.22 74.11
C MET A 265 -3.48 118.45 73.26
N LYS A 266 -3.58 118.38 71.93
CA LYS A 266 -3.37 119.52 71.03
C LYS A 266 -4.41 120.62 71.22
N GLU A 267 -5.62 120.31 71.68
CA GLU A 267 -6.64 121.31 72.02
C GLU A 267 -6.34 122.01 73.35
N MET A 268 -5.83 121.30 74.35
CA MET A 268 -5.28 121.89 75.57
C MET A 268 -4.06 122.77 75.26
N GLU A 269 -3.13 122.30 74.43
CA GLU A 269 -2.00 123.10 73.93
C GLU A 269 -2.49 124.32 73.14
N ARG A 270 -3.51 124.19 72.28
CA ARG A 270 -4.14 125.31 71.56
C ARG A 270 -4.90 126.26 72.49
N GLN A 271 -5.38 125.83 73.65
CA GLN A 271 -5.95 126.73 74.66
C GLN A 271 -4.82 127.53 75.32
N GLN A 272 -3.77 126.87 75.82
CA GLN A 272 -2.59 127.54 76.38
C GLN A 272 -1.88 128.47 75.38
N ILE A 273 -1.78 128.07 74.10
CA ILE A 273 -1.26 128.90 73.02
C ILE A 273 -2.20 130.07 72.73
N ARG A 274 -3.53 129.92 72.81
CA ARG A 274 -4.47 131.04 72.68
C ARG A 274 -4.35 132.02 73.85
N GLU A 275 -4.30 131.54 75.08
CA GLU A 275 -4.06 132.40 76.26
C GLU A 275 -2.74 133.17 76.16
N ASN A 276 -1.70 132.53 75.61
CA ASN A 276 -0.41 133.19 75.37
C ASN A 276 -0.44 134.12 74.15
N GLN A 277 -1.19 133.79 73.09
CA GLN A 277 -1.45 134.67 71.96
C GLN A 277 -2.31 135.86 72.36
N GLU A 278 -3.23 135.75 73.31
CA GLU A 278 -4.02 136.87 73.84
C GLU A 278 -3.15 137.84 74.64
N LYS A 279 -2.19 137.32 75.42
CA LYS A 279 -1.14 138.13 76.06
C LYS A 279 -0.26 138.83 75.02
N MET A 280 0.24 138.11 74.01
CA MET A 280 1.02 138.69 72.90
C MET A 280 0.21 139.70 72.10
N ASN A 281 -1.07 139.44 71.79
CA ASN A 281 -1.95 140.37 71.07
C ASN A 281 -2.24 141.63 71.88
N LEU A 282 -2.31 141.55 73.21
CA LEU A 282 -2.36 142.71 74.10
C LEU A 282 -1.05 143.51 74.11
N GLU A 283 0.07 142.96 73.63
CA GLU A 283 1.34 143.67 73.44
C GLU A 283 1.49 144.17 71.99
N ASP A 284 1.11 143.37 71.00
CA ASP A 284 1.11 143.69 69.59
C ASP A 284 0.06 144.74 69.21
N LEU A 285 -1.08 144.85 69.90
CA LEU A 285 -1.99 145.99 69.73
C LEU A 285 -1.28 147.32 70.08
N LYS A 286 -0.50 147.33 71.17
CA LYS A 286 0.36 148.46 71.59
C LYS A 286 1.56 148.68 70.65
N ALA A 287 1.74 147.84 69.63
CA ALA A 287 2.74 147.96 68.57
C ALA A 287 2.12 148.26 67.19
N LEU A 288 0.90 147.79 66.93
CA LEU A 288 0.14 148.05 65.69
C LEU A 288 -0.47 149.45 65.67
N GLU A 289 -0.78 150.03 66.83
CA GLU A 289 -1.01 151.48 66.95
C GLU A 289 0.20 152.24 66.40
N LYS A 290 1.42 151.87 66.80
CA LYS A 290 2.67 152.50 66.33
C LYS A 290 2.99 152.23 64.86
N LYS A 291 2.64 151.06 64.32
CA LYS A 291 2.90 150.69 62.91
C LYS A 291 1.85 151.20 61.92
N ARG A 292 0.64 151.55 62.37
CA ARG A 292 -0.37 152.21 61.52
C ARG A 292 0.10 153.59 61.07
N ASP A 293 0.85 154.29 61.91
CA ASP A 293 1.50 155.56 61.59
C ASP A 293 2.59 155.42 60.51
N GLU A 294 3.07 154.20 60.23
CA GLU A 294 4.16 153.91 59.28
C GLU A 294 3.64 153.41 57.92
N GLN A 295 2.69 152.47 57.89
CA GLN A 295 2.33 151.75 56.64
C GLN A 295 1.49 152.54 55.62
N GLN A 296 0.96 153.72 55.97
CA GLN A 296 0.25 154.59 55.01
C GLN A 296 1.18 155.18 53.91
N ARG A 297 2.48 154.84 53.92
CA ARG A 297 3.55 155.51 53.16
C ARG A 297 4.09 154.71 51.96
N LEU A 298 3.48 153.58 51.55
CA LEU A 298 4.18 152.59 50.69
C LEU A 298 3.36 151.83 49.61
N LEU A 299 2.02 151.87 49.58
CA LEU A 299 1.21 150.87 48.85
C LEU A 299 0.92 151.17 47.36
N GLU A 300 1.64 152.09 46.72
CA GLU A 300 1.18 152.76 45.48
C GLU A 300 1.82 152.23 44.16
N GLU A 301 2.68 151.18 44.21
CA GLU A 301 3.74 151.01 43.20
C GLU A 301 3.64 149.83 42.16
N ILE A 302 2.90 148.73 42.39
CA ILE A 302 3.32 147.39 41.83
C ILE A 302 2.58 146.81 40.59
N LYS A 303 1.35 147.22 40.24
CA LYS A 303 0.32 146.35 39.57
C LYS A 303 0.49 145.83 38.11
N CYS A 304 1.65 145.88 37.44
CA CYS A 304 1.69 146.04 35.97
C CYS A 304 2.14 144.87 35.05
N ILE A 305 2.18 143.57 35.46
CA ILE A 305 2.98 142.53 34.75
C ILE A 305 2.21 141.43 33.93
N ASN A 306 2.49 140.13 34.15
CA ASN A 306 2.49 139.05 33.13
C ASN A 306 1.14 138.62 32.48
N ARG A 307 1.22 137.98 31.28
CA ARG A 307 0.04 137.58 30.47
C ARG A 307 0.25 136.57 29.29
N GLU A 308 1.29 135.72 29.26
CA GLU A 308 1.86 135.18 28.02
C GLU A 308 1.38 133.79 27.46
N THR A 309 2.08 132.65 27.69
CA THR A 309 2.23 131.58 26.66
C THR A 309 1.59 130.19 26.90
N LEU A 310 1.08 129.54 25.82
CA LEU A 310 0.76 128.09 25.73
C LEU A 310 0.73 127.59 24.25
N ARG A 311 1.42 126.48 23.88
CA ARG A 311 1.44 125.85 22.52
C ARG A 311 1.86 124.35 22.51
N ALA A 312 1.75 123.69 21.33
CA ALA A 312 2.46 122.48 20.83
C ALA A 312 2.11 121.07 21.36
N LYS A 313 1.89 120.07 20.47
CA LYS A 313 1.48 118.67 20.81
C LYS A 313 1.42 117.56 19.71
N GLU A 314 1.53 117.84 18.41
CA GLU A 314 0.55 117.28 17.44
C GLU A 314 0.84 115.96 16.66
N GLN A 315 2.10 115.50 16.49
CA GLN A 315 2.51 114.73 15.28
C GLN A 315 2.68 113.18 15.43
N ARG A 316 1.63 112.33 15.32
CA ARG A 316 1.78 110.83 15.37
C ARG A 316 0.62 110.01 14.71
N ARG A 317 0.71 109.40 13.50
CA ARG A 317 -0.46 108.62 12.94
C ARG A 317 -0.38 107.61 11.75
N GLU A 318 0.75 107.14 11.18
CA GLU A 318 0.74 106.68 9.75
C GLU A 318 1.08 105.20 9.34
N GLU A 319 1.41 104.23 10.22
CA GLU A 319 2.29 103.09 9.83
C GLU A 319 1.67 101.70 9.44
N GLU A 320 0.35 101.46 9.48
CA GLU A 320 -0.23 100.09 9.69
C GLU A 320 -0.50 99.14 8.47
N LYS A 321 0.12 99.28 7.28
CA LYS A 321 -0.48 98.76 6.00
C LYS A 321 0.07 97.48 5.29
N LEU A 322 0.77 96.55 5.95
CA LEU A 322 1.70 95.62 5.24
C LEU A 322 1.44 94.08 5.23
N ALA A 323 0.24 93.56 5.49
CA ALA A 323 0.06 92.13 5.85
C ALA A 323 -0.33 91.09 4.76
N ASP A 324 -1.11 91.44 3.73
CA ASP A 324 -2.08 90.49 3.10
C ASP A 324 -1.59 89.67 1.89
N MET A 325 -0.42 89.01 1.94
CA MET A 325 0.24 88.42 0.74
C MET A 325 0.64 86.93 0.83
N ARG A 326 -0.23 86.01 1.31
CA ARG A 326 0.16 84.58 1.50
C ARG A 326 -0.77 83.47 0.97
N ASP A 327 -1.97 83.74 0.47
CA ASP A 327 -3.01 82.69 0.28
C ASP A 327 -2.99 81.87 -1.03
N LEU A 328 -1.88 81.84 -1.79
CA LEU A 328 -1.86 81.33 -3.17
C LEU A 328 -1.44 79.86 -3.38
N GLU A 329 -0.93 79.14 -2.38
CA GLU A 329 -0.23 77.85 -2.61
C GLU A 329 -1.14 76.62 -2.81
N TYR A 330 -2.46 76.74 -2.60
CA TYR A 330 -3.38 75.60 -2.50
C TYR A 330 -3.62 74.79 -3.80
N ILE A 331 -3.32 75.37 -4.97
CA ILE A 331 -3.79 74.86 -6.28
C ILE A 331 -3.04 73.59 -6.77
N ARG A 332 -1.84 73.29 -6.24
CA ARG A 332 -0.96 72.22 -6.78
C ARG A 332 -1.51 70.79 -6.72
N LYS A 333 -2.53 70.49 -5.90
CA LYS A 333 -3.04 69.14 -5.61
C LYS A 333 -3.97 68.51 -6.69
N LYS A 334 -3.90 68.94 -7.96
CA LYS A 334 -4.90 68.57 -8.99
C LYS A 334 -4.46 67.51 -10.01
N MET A 335 -3.16 67.34 -10.29
CA MET A 335 -2.68 66.60 -11.48
C MET A 335 -2.60 65.07 -11.33
N GLU A 336 -2.53 64.52 -10.11
CA GLU A 336 -2.18 63.11 -9.90
C GLU A 336 -3.31 62.10 -10.20
N ARG A 337 -4.47 62.56 -10.69
CA ARG A 337 -5.64 61.71 -11.02
C ARG A 337 -5.69 61.23 -12.47
N GLU A 338 -4.70 61.58 -13.30
CA GLU A 338 -4.67 61.21 -14.72
C GLU A 338 -3.97 59.86 -14.99
N ALA A 339 -3.25 59.32 -14.00
CA ALA A 339 -2.46 58.09 -14.14
C ALA A 339 -3.28 56.79 -14.25
N GLU A 340 -4.59 56.81 -14.00
CA GLU A 340 -5.42 55.58 -13.90
C GLU A 340 -5.99 55.10 -15.25
N TYR A 341 -5.80 55.84 -16.35
CA TYR A 341 -6.45 55.55 -17.64
C TYR A 341 -5.65 54.64 -18.61
N GLU A 342 -4.35 54.41 -18.40
CA GLU A 342 -3.54 53.60 -19.32
C GLU A 342 -3.74 52.07 -19.18
N ALA A 343 -4.59 51.62 -18.25
CA ALA A 343 -4.92 50.21 -18.05
C ALA A 343 -5.71 49.55 -19.21
N GLU A 344 -6.14 50.32 -20.22
CA GLU A 344 -7.15 49.93 -21.22
C GLU A 344 -6.59 49.29 -22.53
N GLN A 345 -5.29 49.42 -22.86
CA GLN A 345 -4.71 48.94 -24.15
C GLN A 345 -4.48 47.40 -24.20
N ARG A 346 -5.58 46.65 -24.00
CA ARG A 346 -5.71 45.19 -24.02
C ARG A 346 -5.45 44.56 -25.41
N ARG A 347 -4.23 44.68 -25.97
CA ARG A 347 -3.90 44.11 -27.30
C ARG A 347 -2.94 42.92 -27.31
N ILE A 348 -2.13 42.72 -26.27
CA ILE A 348 -1.09 41.68 -26.23
C ILE A 348 -1.64 40.25 -25.98
N LYS A 349 -2.89 40.10 -25.53
CA LYS A 349 -3.35 38.88 -24.85
C LYS A 349 -3.96 37.78 -25.74
N LYS A 350 -4.33 38.07 -26.99
CA LYS A 350 -5.17 37.22 -27.87
C LYS A 350 -4.84 37.51 -29.35
N GLU A 351 -4.81 36.56 -30.29
CA GLU A 351 -5.17 35.13 -30.18
C GLU A 351 -4.60 34.20 -31.28
N LYS A 352 -4.06 34.73 -32.40
CA LYS A 352 -4.08 33.99 -33.68
C LYS A 352 -2.79 34.07 -34.49
N GLU A 353 -1.96 33.03 -34.41
CA GLU A 353 -1.13 32.54 -35.53
C GLU A 353 -0.57 31.11 -35.33
N LEU A 354 -1.13 30.36 -34.36
CA LEU A 354 -0.67 29.02 -33.95
C LEU A 354 -1.06 27.88 -34.92
N GLU A 355 -1.37 28.20 -36.19
CA GLU A 355 -2.04 27.29 -37.12
C GLU A 355 -1.29 27.07 -38.46
N ILE A 356 -0.37 27.96 -38.85
CA ILE A 356 0.36 27.89 -40.14
C ILE A 356 1.62 27.00 -40.03
N ALA A 357 1.49 25.84 -39.39
CA ALA A 357 2.57 24.87 -39.17
C ALA A 357 2.24 23.42 -39.58
N ARG A 358 0.98 23.10 -39.94
CA ARG A 358 0.53 21.71 -40.18
C ARG A 358 0.29 21.30 -41.64
N MET A 359 0.36 22.22 -42.61
CA MET A 359 -0.06 21.95 -44.00
C MET A 359 1.06 22.04 -45.05
N ARG A 360 2.24 21.48 -44.76
CA ARG A 360 3.28 21.15 -45.78
C ARG A 360 3.44 19.65 -46.05
N ALA A 361 2.54 18.82 -45.50
CA ALA A 361 2.59 17.36 -45.61
C ALA A 361 1.94 16.81 -46.90
N ARG A 362 2.39 17.23 -48.09
CA ARG A 362 1.74 16.81 -49.35
C ARG A 362 2.59 16.83 -50.63
N GLN A 363 3.91 16.63 -50.54
CA GLN A 363 4.82 16.85 -51.67
C GLN A 363 5.68 15.65 -52.10
N GLU A 364 5.40 14.43 -51.62
CA GLU A 364 6.03 13.19 -52.09
C GLU A 364 5.02 12.33 -52.87
N LYS A 365 5.26 12.20 -54.18
CA LYS A 365 4.53 11.33 -55.12
C LYS A 365 5.50 10.85 -56.21
N GLU A 366 6.40 9.95 -55.83
CA GLU A 366 7.19 9.17 -56.77
C GLU A 366 6.24 8.39 -57.70
N LYS A 367 6.20 8.74 -59.00
CA LYS A 367 5.26 8.14 -59.96
C LYS A 367 5.84 7.88 -61.35
N ASP A 368 7.16 7.92 -61.49
CA ASP A 368 7.88 7.72 -62.75
C ASP A 368 8.32 6.25 -62.92
N TYR A 369 7.33 5.36 -63.04
CA TYR A 369 7.53 3.94 -63.39
C TYR A 369 6.75 3.60 -64.68
N ARG A 370 7.11 4.26 -65.79
CA ARG A 370 6.53 4.09 -67.14
C ARG A 370 7.56 4.31 -68.25
N ALA A 371 8.62 3.50 -68.24
CA ALA A 371 9.76 3.60 -69.17
C ALA A 371 10.15 2.26 -69.82
N GLU A 372 9.23 1.29 -69.90
CA GLU A 372 9.53 -0.12 -70.26
C GLU A 372 8.60 -0.69 -71.36
N GLN A 373 8.52 -0.05 -72.55
CA GLN A 373 7.81 -0.62 -73.72
C GLN A 373 8.47 -0.23 -75.08
N ASP A 374 9.26 -1.15 -75.68
CA ASP A 374 9.89 -1.01 -77.01
C ASP A 374 10.13 -2.41 -77.64
N GLU A 375 9.19 -2.98 -78.44
CA GLU A 375 9.15 -4.46 -78.62
C GLU A 375 8.78 -5.09 -80.03
N LEU A 376 8.85 -4.41 -81.20
CA LEU A 376 8.22 -4.95 -82.46
C LEU A 376 8.95 -4.83 -83.84
N ARG A 377 9.77 -5.82 -84.36
CA ARG A 377 10.28 -5.96 -85.79
C ARG A 377 10.87 -7.40 -86.31
N ALA A 378 10.21 -8.38 -87.09
CA ALA A 378 10.79 -9.60 -87.94
C ALA A 378 9.90 -10.85 -88.61
N ARG A 379 10.06 -11.54 -89.88
CA ARG A 379 9.51 -12.94 -90.55
C ARG A 379 9.89 -13.59 -92.07
N ARG A 380 9.71 -14.94 -92.55
CA ARG A 380 9.73 -15.62 -94.03
C ARG A 380 9.38 -17.22 -94.45
N ASN A 381 9.56 -17.85 -95.72
CA ASN A 381 8.97 -19.18 -96.42
C ASN A 381 9.66 -20.12 -97.64
N GLN A 382 9.12 -21.29 -98.26
CA GLN A 382 9.71 -22.41 -99.27
C GLN A 382 8.82 -23.43 -100.28
N GLU A 383 9.31 -24.39 -101.23
CA GLU A 383 8.57 -25.37 -102.29
C GLU A 383 9.24 -26.65 -103.19
N ILE A 384 8.53 -27.59 -104.01
CA ILE A 384 8.79 -28.50 -105.34
C ILE A 384 9.04 -30.14 -105.57
N ALA A 385 8.57 -30.95 -106.66
CA ALA A 385 8.94 -32.43 -107.20
C ALA A 385 8.25 -33.22 -108.53
N ASP A 386 8.73 -34.37 -109.25
CA ASP A 386 8.07 -35.27 -110.43
C ASP A 386 8.71 -36.67 -111.17
N ARG A 387 7.96 -37.61 -111.97
CA ARG A 387 8.13 -38.64 -113.23
C ARG A 387 8.50 -40.26 -113.46
N GLU A 388 7.94 -40.99 -114.56
CA GLU A 388 8.32 -42.21 -115.55
C GLU A 388 7.85 -43.81 -115.67
N TRP A 389 8.10 -44.66 -116.79
CA TRP A 389 7.52 -46.08 -117.23
C TRP A 389 8.24 -47.17 -118.28
N ARG A 390 7.67 -48.34 -118.85
CA ARG A 390 8.20 -49.42 -119.90
C ARG A 390 7.38 -50.80 -120.34
N ARG A 391 7.78 -51.80 -121.29
CA ARG A 391 7.04 -53.14 -121.80
C ARG A 391 7.68 -54.37 -122.70
N LYS A 392 7.16 -55.69 -122.89
CA LYS A 392 7.59 -56.89 -123.86
C LYS A 392 6.68 -58.26 -124.13
N GLN A 393 7.01 -59.37 -124.96
CA GLN A 393 6.08 -60.49 -125.63
C GLN A 393 6.23 -62.15 -125.65
N LYS A 394 6.00 -63.06 -126.73
CA LYS A 394 5.42 -64.54 -126.75
C LYS A 394 6.18 -65.94 -126.76
N GLU A 395 7.38 -66.24 -127.29
CA GLU A 395 8.03 -67.60 -127.04
C GLU A 395 8.63 -67.63 -125.62
N LEU A 396 9.20 -66.47 -125.28
CA LEU A 396 9.06 -65.81 -123.98
C LEU A 396 7.78 -66.13 -123.20
N GLY A 397 6.65 -66.56 -123.79
CA GLY A 397 5.37 -66.87 -123.14
C GLY A 397 5.28 -68.27 -122.54
N GLU A 398 5.95 -69.28 -123.13
CA GLU A 398 5.98 -70.63 -122.56
C GLU A 398 7.21 -70.84 -121.66
N LYS A 399 8.30 -70.12 -121.99
CA LYS A 399 9.39 -69.83 -121.05
C LYS A 399 8.84 -69.04 -119.86
N LYS A 400 8.10 -67.93 -120.07
CA LYS A 400 7.27 -67.31 -119.02
C LYS A 400 6.32 -68.30 -118.36
N ALA A 401 5.70 -69.28 -119.01
CA ALA A 401 4.78 -70.17 -118.28
C ALA A 401 5.53 -71.03 -117.23
N LYS A 402 6.73 -71.52 -117.56
CA LYS A 402 7.57 -72.31 -116.63
C LYS A 402 8.33 -71.42 -115.64
N GLU A 403 8.87 -70.29 -116.11
CA GLU A 403 9.46 -69.23 -115.30
C GLU A 403 8.42 -68.62 -114.36
N GLU A 404 7.17 -68.40 -114.78
CA GLU A 404 6.05 -67.98 -113.94
C GLU A 404 5.62 -69.10 -113.00
N ALA A 405 5.65 -70.38 -113.37
CA ALA A 405 5.40 -71.45 -112.41
C ALA A 405 6.46 -71.45 -111.28
N MET A 406 7.74 -71.35 -111.65
CA MET A 406 8.87 -71.22 -110.71
C MET A 406 8.82 -69.91 -109.91
N LEU A 407 8.47 -68.79 -110.54
CA LEU A 407 8.34 -67.49 -109.90
C LEU A 407 7.07 -67.41 -109.05
N ARG A 408 5.98 -68.12 -109.39
CA ARG A 408 4.78 -68.24 -108.55
C ARG A 408 5.09 -69.12 -107.34
N ALA A 409 5.83 -70.22 -107.50
CA ALA A 409 6.31 -71.03 -106.38
C ALA A 409 7.24 -70.21 -105.47
N ALA A 410 8.31 -69.63 -106.00
CA ALA A 410 9.23 -68.76 -105.26
C ALA A 410 8.54 -67.49 -104.71
N ARG A 411 7.44 -67.01 -105.32
CA ARG A 411 6.62 -65.92 -104.79
C ARG A 411 5.69 -66.39 -103.67
N LEU A 412 5.16 -67.61 -103.72
CA LEU A 412 4.42 -68.22 -102.61
C LEU A 412 5.36 -68.49 -101.43
N GLU A 413 6.55 -69.01 -101.67
CA GLU A 413 7.60 -69.15 -100.64
C GLU A 413 8.03 -67.78 -100.09
N GLN A 414 8.21 -66.76 -100.94
CA GLN A 414 8.47 -65.39 -100.48
C GLN A 414 7.27 -64.78 -99.71
N VAL A 415 6.03 -65.11 -100.08
CA VAL A 415 4.82 -64.66 -99.38
C VAL A 415 4.73 -65.35 -98.03
N HIS A 416 4.83 -66.67 -97.94
CA HIS A 416 4.84 -67.41 -96.68
C HIS A 416 6.02 -67.02 -95.77
N GLY A 417 7.20 -66.76 -96.35
CA GLY A 417 8.34 -66.19 -95.62
C GLY A 417 8.01 -64.81 -95.04
N LYS A 418 7.40 -63.92 -95.82
CA LYS A 418 6.93 -62.60 -95.36
C LYS A 418 5.81 -62.70 -94.33
N GLU A 419 4.83 -63.57 -94.51
CA GLU A 419 3.75 -63.83 -93.56
C GLU A 419 4.30 -64.34 -92.22
N HIS A 420 5.30 -65.23 -92.27
CA HIS A 420 6.00 -65.72 -91.09
C HIS A 420 6.82 -64.62 -90.38
N PHE A 421 7.56 -63.79 -91.13
CA PHE A 421 8.28 -62.64 -90.55
C PHE A 421 7.31 -61.61 -89.95
N LEU A 422 6.26 -61.22 -90.66
CA LEU A 422 5.21 -60.31 -90.18
C LEU A 422 4.47 -60.87 -88.95
N SER A 423 4.27 -62.18 -88.86
CA SER A 423 3.70 -62.84 -87.68
C SER A 423 4.64 -62.76 -86.47
N ILE A 424 5.95 -62.95 -86.67
CA ILE A 424 6.97 -62.78 -85.64
C ILE A 424 7.10 -61.31 -85.22
N GLU A 425 7.06 -60.37 -86.16
CA GLU A 425 7.12 -58.93 -85.91
C GLU A 425 5.89 -58.46 -85.14
N ALA A 426 4.68 -58.78 -85.59
CA ALA A 426 3.45 -58.49 -84.85
C ALA A 426 3.39 -59.21 -83.47
N GLY A 427 4.06 -60.36 -83.32
CA GLY A 427 4.24 -61.04 -82.04
C GLY A 427 5.18 -60.27 -81.09
N ARG A 428 6.28 -59.72 -81.61
CA ARG A 428 7.22 -58.85 -80.87
C ARG A 428 6.56 -57.53 -80.49
N GLU A 429 5.89 -56.86 -81.43
CA GLU A 429 5.16 -55.62 -81.20
C GLU A 429 4.09 -55.78 -80.11
N LYS A 430 3.33 -56.88 -80.12
CA LYS A 430 2.38 -57.21 -79.03
C LYS A 430 3.09 -57.41 -77.70
N ALA A 431 4.19 -58.17 -77.66
CA ALA A 431 4.94 -58.39 -76.43
C ALA A 431 5.58 -57.09 -75.87
N GLU A 432 5.99 -56.18 -76.74
CA GLU A 432 6.51 -54.86 -76.35
C GLU A 432 5.39 -53.91 -75.91
N PHE A 433 4.25 -53.89 -76.61
CA PHE A 433 3.06 -53.15 -76.19
C PHE A 433 2.54 -53.64 -74.83
N GLU A 434 2.51 -54.95 -74.58
CA GLU A 434 2.18 -55.51 -73.27
C GLU A 434 3.16 -55.10 -72.17
N ARG A 435 4.48 -55.06 -72.47
CA ARG A 435 5.50 -54.57 -71.52
C ARG A 435 5.29 -53.08 -71.22
N LEU A 436 5.04 -52.27 -72.24
CA LEU A 436 4.75 -50.84 -72.10
C LEU A 436 3.47 -50.61 -71.28
N LEU A 437 2.39 -51.37 -71.54
CA LEU A 437 1.16 -51.31 -70.74
C LEU A 437 1.41 -51.71 -69.27
N LYS A 438 2.20 -52.76 -68.99
CA LYS A 438 2.55 -53.16 -67.62
C LYS A 438 3.35 -52.06 -66.91
N VAL A 439 4.35 -51.47 -67.57
CA VAL A 439 5.12 -50.34 -67.03
C VAL A 439 4.25 -49.09 -66.82
N GLN A 440 3.30 -48.79 -67.72
CA GLN A 440 2.35 -47.69 -67.55
C GLN A 440 1.38 -47.95 -66.38
N GLN A 441 0.86 -49.16 -66.23
CA GLN A 441 0.01 -49.55 -65.10
C GLN A 441 0.77 -49.44 -63.77
N GLU A 442 2.01 -49.93 -63.71
CA GLU A 442 2.89 -49.73 -62.55
C GLU A 442 3.15 -48.27 -62.24
N ALA A 443 3.39 -47.43 -63.26
CA ALA A 443 3.59 -45.98 -63.07
C ALA A 443 2.33 -45.30 -62.52
N ILE A 444 1.15 -45.66 -63.04
CA ILE A 444 -0.15 -45.17 -62.55
C ILE A 444 -0.39 -45.62 -61.09
N ILE A 445 0.00 -46.83 -60.71
CA ILE A 445 -0.08 -47.31 -59.32
C ILE A 445 0.87 -46.51 -58.42
N LYS A 446 2.14 -46.37 -58.81
CA LYS A 446 3.16 -45.62 -58.05
C LYS A 446 2.75 -44.15 -57.85
N LEU A 447 2.24 -43.49 -58.88
CA LEU A 447 1.70 -42.12 -58.79
C LEU A 447 0.49 -42.03 -57.84
N LYS A 448 -0.44 -43.00 -57.88
CA LYS A 448 -1.57 -43.05 -56.94
C LYS A 448 -1.12 -43.24 -55.50
N GLU A 449 -0.17 -44.14 -55.23
CA GLU A 449 0.39 -44.31 -53.89
C GLU A 449 1.11 -43.05 -53.40
N GLU A 450 1.83 -42.34 -54.28
CA GLU A 450 2.49 -41.07 -53.95
C GLU A 450 1.47 -39.96 -53.67
N GLU A 451 0.43 -39.82 -54.49
CA GLU A 451 -0.70 -38.93 -54.20
C GLU A 451 -1.36 -39.26 -52.85
N GLU A 452 -1.63 -40.54 -52.55
CA GLU A 452 -2.19 -40.94 -51.26
C GLU A 452 -1.25 -40.63 -50.10
N ARG A 453 0.06 -40.88 -50.23
CA ARG A 453 1.07 -40.49 -49.24
C ARG A 453 1.09 -38.97 -49.01
N GLN A 454 0.95 -38.16 -50.06
CA GLN A 454 0.89 -36.70 -49.92
C GLN A 454 -0.46 -36.24 -49.32
N ARG A 455 -1.58 -36.83 -49.72
CA ARG A 455 -2.91 -36.57 -49.12
C ARG A 455 -2.93 -36.92 -47.62
N GLN A 456 -2.34 -38.05 -47.23
CA GLN A 456 -2.19 -38.44 -45.83
C GLN A 456 -1.27 -37.49 -45.04
N LYS A 457 -0.15 -37.05 -45.61
CA LYS A 457 0.71 -36.01 -44.99
C LYS A 457 -0.04 -34.69 -44.81
N ALA A 458 -0.77 -34.25 -45.83
CA ALA A 458 -1.58 -33.03 -45.78
C ALA A 458 -2.70 -33.13 -44.73
N HIS A 459 -3.35 -34.30 -44.61
CA HIS A 459 -4.35 -34.56 -43.58
C HIS A 459 -3.75 -34.45 -42.16
N ARG A 460 -2.65 -35.18 -41.90
CA ARG A 460 -1.94 -35.14 -40.61
C ARG A 460 -1.45 -33.72 -40.27
N HIS A 461 -0.96 -32.97 -41.26
CA HIS A 461 -0.56 -31.58 -41.09
C HIS A 461 -1.76 -30.66 -40.74
N ALA A 462 -2.90 -30.84 -41.41
CA ALA A 462 -4.13 -30.12 -41.10
C ALA A 462 -4.69 -30.48 -39.72
N GLU A 463 -4.57 -31.73 -39.27
CA GLU A 463 -4.92 -32.17 -37.90
C GLU A 463 -4.01 -31.53 -36.85
N VAL A 464 -2.70 -31.50 -37.09
CA VAL A 464 -1.74 -30.80 -36.22
C VAL A 464 -2.06 -29.31 -36.13
N ILE A 465 -2.36 -28.64 -37.25
CA ILE A 465 -2.78 -27.23 -37.25
C ILE A 465 -4.09 -27.04 -36.47
N ARG A 466 -5.11 -27.89 -36.69
CA ARG A 466 -6.38 -27.83 -35.93
C ARG A 466 -6.15 -27.99 -34.42
N ASN A 467 -5.23 -28.85 -34.02
CA ASN A 467 -4.90 -29.04 -32.60
C ASN A 467 -4.10 -27.87 -32.03
N GLN A 468 -3.12 -27.34 -32.76
CA GLN A 468 -2.39 -26.11 -32.36
C GLN A 468 -3.33 -24.89 -32.24
N VAL A 469 -4.35 -24.78 -33.09
CA VAL A 469 -5.38 -23.72 -32.98
C VAL A 469 -6.19 -23.92 -31.69
N LYS A 470 -6.70 -25.13 -31.41
CA LYS A 470 -7.42 -25.44 -30.16
C LYS A 470 -6.56 -25.17 -28.92
N GLU A 471 -5.28 -25.55 -28.92
CA GLU A 471 -4.34 -25.27 -27.81
C GLU A 471 -4.10 -23.77 -27.61
N ARG A 472 -3.99 -23.00 -28.71
CA ARG A 472 -3.90 -21.53 -28.65
C ARG A 472 -5.18 -20.89 -28.14
N GLU A 473 -6.35 -21.38 -28.56
CA GLU A 473 -7.66 -20.93 -28.06
C GLU A 473 -7.84 -21.25 -26.58
N LEU A 474 -7.58 -22.49 -26.15
CA LEU A 474 -7.66 -22.92 -24.75
C LEU A 474 -6.67 -22.14 -23.88
N SER A 475 -5.43 -21.94 -24.32
CA SER A 475 -4.45 -21.13 -23.57
C SER A 475 -4.77 -19.63 -23.56
N ALA A 476 -5.42 -19.09 -24.60
CA ALA A 476 -5.93 -17.72 -24.60
C ALA A 476 -7.15 -17.56 -23.66
N VAL A 477 -8.05 -18.54 -23.62
CA VAL A 477 -9.17 -18.59 -22.66
C VAL A 477 -8.65 -18.76 -21.22
N ALA A 478 -7.64 -19.59 -20.99
CA ALA A 478 -6.99 -19.73 -19.69
C ALA A 478 -6.34 -18.41 -19.25
N LYS A 479 -5.53 -17.76 -20.12
CA LYS A 479 -4.94 -16.44 -19.83
C LYS A 479 -5.99 -15.38 -19.52
N ARG A 480 -7.10 -15.33 -20.28
CA ARG A 480 -8.24 -14.45 -19.97
C ARG A 480 -8.84 -14.75 -18.60
N ARG A 481 -9.06 -16.03 -18.25
CA ARG A 481 -9.57 -16.45 -16.94
C ARG A 481 -8.65 -16.05 -15.79
N GLU A 482 -7.32 -16.18 -15.94
CA GLU A 482 -6.39 -15.71 -14.91
C GLU A 482 -6.39 -14.18 -14.80
N ILE A 483 -6.42 -13.43 -15.91
CA ILE A 483 -6.56 -11.96 -15.87
C ILE A 483 -7.87 -11.53 -15.18
N PHE A 484 -8.99 -12.23 -15.42
CA PHE A 484 -10.24 -11.96 -14.70
C PHE A 484 -10.12 -12.29 -13.21
N LYS A 485 -9.56 -13.44 -12.82
CA LYS A 485 -9.29 -13.77 -11.41
C LYS A 485 -8.36 -12.76 -10.73
N GLU A 486 -7.36 -12.24 -11.45
CA GLU A 486 -6.46 -11.19 -10.95
C GLU A 486 -7.21 -9.87 -10.75
N ALA A 487 -8.09 -9.49 -11.69
CA ALA A 487 -8.95 -8.32 -11.54
C ALA A 487 -9.94 -8.48 -10.37
N ASP A 488 -10.58 -9.65 -10.23
CA ASP A 488 -11.49 -9.98 -9.14
C ASP A 488 -10.77 -9.93 -7.78
N ARG A 489 -9.57 -10.53 -7.68
CA ARG A 489 -8.71 -10.41 -6.49
C ARG A 489 -8.33 -8.98 -6.17
N LEU A 490 -7.95 -8.17 -7.15
CA LEU A 490 -7.64 -6.75 -6.94
C LEU A 490 -8.87 -5.95 -6.49
N ILE A 491 -10.07 -6.30 -6.96
CA ILE A 491 -11.33 -5.73 -6.49
C ILE A 491 -11.64 -6.18 -5.05
N GLU A 492 -11.41 -7.45 -4.70
CA GLU A 492 -11.56 -7.96 -3.35
C GLU A 492 -10.55 -7.35 -2.36
N ASP A 493 -9.27 -7.27 -2.72
CA ASP A 493 -8.23 -6.61 -1.94
C ASP A 493 -8.53 -5.12 -1.75
N ALA A 494 -9.02 -4.42 -2.79
CA ALA A 494 -9.45 -3.03 -2.68
C ALA A 494 -10.69 -2.86 -1.77
N ARG A 495 -11.66 -3.78 -1.83
CA ARG A 495 -12.82 -3.82 -0.92
C ARG A 495 -12.39 -4.08 0.52
N GLN A 496 -11.52 -5.07 0.74
CA GLN A 496 -10.97 -5.38 2.06
C GLN A 496 -10.15 -4.22 2.62
N ARG A 497 -9.30 -3.57 1.81
CA ARG A 497 -8.54 -2.38 2.23
C ARG A 497 -9.46 -1.24 2.63
N ARG A 498 -10.51 -0.95 1.84
CA ARG A 498 -11.53 0.05 2.19
C ARG A 498 -12.23 -0.30 3.52
N ALA A 499 -12.75 -1.51 3.67
CA ALA A 499 -13.40 -1.95 4.90
C ALA A 499 -12.48 -1.83 6.14
N ARG A 500 -11.21 -2.27 6.04
CA ARG A 500 -10.22 -2.12 7.13
C ARG A 500 -9.93 -0.65 7.45
N LEU A 501 -9.90 0.23 6.46
CA LEU A 501 -9.71 1.67 6.64
C LEU A 501 -10.95 2.31 7.29
N ASP A 502 -12.16 1.93 6.87
CA ASP A 502 -13.44 2.38 7.45
C ASP A 502 -13.60 1.95 8.90
N GLU A 503 -13.29 0.69 9.23
CA GLU A 503 -13.22 0.22 10.62
C GLU A 503 -12.28 1.06 11.49
N ILE A 504 -11.11 1.45 10.95
CA ILE A 504 -10.11 2.21 11.71
C ILE A 504 -10.49 3.69 11.80
N ARG A 505 -11.07 4.28 10.75
CA ARG A 505 -11.70 5.60 10.80
C ARG A 505 -12.76 5.63 11.91
N GLU A 506 -13.64 4.62 11.97
CA GLU A 506 -14.62 4.51 13.05
C GLU A 506 -13.97 4.35 14.44
N LYS A 507 -12.94 3.51 14.59
CA LYS A 507 -12.21 3.35 15.87
C LYS A 507 -11.58 4.68 16.31
N LYS A 508 -10.88 5.39 15.41
CA LYS A 508 -10.31 6.73 15.65
C LYS A 508 -11.34 7.81 15.98
N LEU A 509 -12.51 7.77 15.35
CA LEU A 509 -13.61 8.70 15.65
C LEU A 509 -14.29 8.39 16.99
N LYS A 510 -14.35 7.11 17.40
CA LYS A 510 -14.80 6.69 18.74
C LYS A 510 -13.76 7.03 19.81
N GLU A 511 -12.46 6.86 19.54
CA GLU A 511 -11.35 7.35 20.37
C GLU A 511 -11.44 8.88 20.56
N LEU A 512 -11.63 9.65 19.49
CA LEU A 512 -11.82 11.11 19.55
C LEU A 512 -12.96 11.51 20.50
N LYS A 513 -14.14 10.89 20.36
CA LYS A 513 -15.29 11.14 21.26
C LYS A 513 -15.00 10.73 22.70
N ALA A 514 -14.28 9.62 22.91
CA ALA A 514 -13.85 9.17 24.24
C ALA A 514 -12.83 10.12 24.91
N THR A 515 -12.09 10.96 24.16
CA THR A 515 -11.23 12.00 24.74
C THR A 515 -11.98 13.23 25.30
N GLY A 516 -13.32 13.24 25.25
CA GLY A 516 -14.14 14.29 25.89
C GLY A 516 -14.18 15.63 25.15
N LEU A 517 -13.72 15.67 23.90
CA LEU A 517 -13.81 16.86 23.04
C LEU A 517 -15.27 17.17 22.69
N SER A 518 -15.62 18.45 22.60
CA SER A 518 -16.95 18.91 22.21
C SER A 518 -17.40 18.28 20.88
N GLU A 519 -18.69 17.90 20.81
CA GLU A 519 -19.30 17.27 19.64
C GLU A 519 -19.17 18.11 18.36
N GLN A 520 -18.99 19.43 18.48
CA GLN A 520 -18.77 20.33 17.35
C GLN A 520 -17.48 19.97 16.59
N TYR A 521 -16.35 19.89 17.28
CA TYR A 521 -15.08 19.51 16.65
C TYR A 521 -15.10 18.04 16.17
N CYS A 522 -15.75 17.15 16.93
CA CYS A 522 -15.94 15.75 16.50
C CYS A 522 -16.73 15.65 15.19
N SER A 523 -17.81 16.42 15.05
CA SER A 523 -18.65 16.49 13.86
C SER A 523 -17.91 17.10 12.67
N GLU A 524 -17.05 18.09 12.91
CA GLU A 524 -16.16 18.64 11.87
C GLU A 524 -15.14 17.60 11.38
N VAL A 525 -14.51 16.84 12.27
CA VAL A 525 -13.60 15.76 11.88
C VAL A 525 -14.34 14.67 11.12
N GLU A 526 -15.53 14.25 11.56
CA GLU A 526 -16.37 13.30 10.81
C GLU A 526 -16.71 13.81 9.40
N ARG A 527 -17.14 15.07 9.26
CA ARG A 527 -17.49 15.67 7.96
C ARG A 527 -16.28 15.75 7.04
N LYS A 528 -15.12 16.17 7.54
CA LYS A 528 -13.87 16.26 6.79
C LYS A 528 -13.32 14.86 6.44
N ALA A 529 -13.46 13.88 7.34
CA ALA A 529 -13.08 12.49 7.09
C ALA A 529 -13.92 11.87 5.97
N ARG A 530 -15.25 11.99 6.02
CA ARG A 530 -16.17 11.53 4.96
C ARG A 530 -15.88 12.20 3.62
N ALA A 531 -15.53 13.47 3.62
CA ALA A 531 -15.13 14.22 2.41
C ALA A 531 -13.76 13.79 1.84
N CYS A 532 -12.91 13.08 2.59
CA CYS A 532 -11.64 12.52 2.11
C CYS A 532 -11.77 11.10 1.51
N VAL A 533 -13.00 10.57 1.39
CA VAL A 533 -13.30 9.23 0.83
C VAL A 533 -13.83 9.31 -0.62
N LEU A 534 -14.17 10.52 -1.06
CA LEU A 534 -14.65 10.87 -2.40
C LEU A 534 -13.52 11.53 -3.21
#